data_AF-A0A6N9ETS2-F1
#
_entry.id   AF-A0A6N9ETS2-F1
#
_cell.length_a   1.000
_cell.length_b   1.000
_cell.length_c   1.000
_cell.angle_alpha   90.00
_cell.angle_beta   90.00
_cell.angle_gamma   90.00
#
_symmetry.space_group_name_H-M   'P 1'
#
loop_
_entity.id
_entity.type
_entity.pdbx_description
1 polymer ?
#
loop_
_entity_poly.entity_id
_entity_poly.type
_entity_poly.pdbx_seq_one_letter_code
_entity_poly.pdbx_strand_id
1 'polypeptide(L)'
;MRPLPGMVPIAEYATRWEANVAAARLNEAGYEAAVLVDPAIEVAPHHVTNRLAVLVVRTEIADPAAELLGLERPDTEAERLDAAFHQRRFADRPAWVRYLTWALIIAIPGPIAIAGLVLLWTVLSSLFP
;
A
#
# COMPACT_ATOMS: atom_id res chain seq x y z
N MET A 1 5.83 -4.51 -22.90
CA MET A 1 6.57 -5.78 -22.69
C MET A 1 5.71 -6.68 -21.84
N ARG A 2 5.57 -7.96 -22.21
CA ARG A 2 4.91 -8.96 -21.36
C ARG A 2 5.97 -9.93 -20.85
N PRO A 3 5.94 -10.30 -19.55
CA PRO A 3 6.85 -11.32 -19.04
C PRO A 3 6.58 -12.66 -19.72
N LEU A 4 7.60 -13.51 -19.74
CA LEU A 4 7.49 -14.90 -20.20
C LEU A 4 6.49 -15.66 -19.30
N PRO A 5 5.82 -16.71 -19.82
CA PRO A 5 4.91 -17.53 -19.02
C PRO A 5 5.60 -18.03 -17.74
N GLY A 6 4.97 -17.81 -16.59
CA GLY A 6 5.52 -18.20 -15.28
C GLY A 6 6.49 -17.20 -14.66
N MET A 7 6.83 -16.11 -15.34
CA MET A 7 7.59 -14.99 -14.78
C MET A 7 6.68 -13.82 -14.40
N VAL A 8 7.02 -13.14 -13.30
CA VAL A 8 6.32 -11.96 -12.80
C VAL A 8 7.30 -10.81 -12.61
N PRO A 9 6.88 -9.57 -12.90
CA PRO A 9 7.68 -8.40 -12.60
C PRO A 9 7.72 -8.16 -11.10
N ILE A 10 8.91 -7.88 -10.58
CA ILE A 10 9.15 -7.56 -9.16
C ILE A 10 9.63 -6.12 -8.94
N ALA A 11 10.25 -5.51 -9.95
CA ALA A 11 10.70 -4.13 -9.88
C ALA A 11 10.82 -3.50 -11.27
N GLU A 12 10.71 -2.17 -11.31
CA GLU A 12 10.99 -1.36 -12.49
C GLU A 12 12.14 -0.40 -12.14
N TYR A 13 13.11 -0.30 -13.04
CA TYR A 13 14.28 0.56 -12.89
C TYR A 13 14.34 1.58 -14.02
N ALA A 14 14.94 2.74 -13.73
CA ALA A 14 15.10 3.81 -14.70
C ALA A 14 16.14 3.43 -15.78
N THR A 15 17.09 2.56 -15.45
CA THR A 15 18.16 2.15 -16.36
C THR A 15 18.35 0.63 -16.42
N ARG A 16 18.82 0.15 -17.57
CA ARG A 16 19.23 -1.26 -17.76
C ARG A 16 20.32 -1.68 -16.78
N TRP A 17 21.21 -0.76 -16.42
CA TRP A 17 22.31 -1.03 -15.51
C TRP A 17 21.81 -1.35 -14.10
N GLU A 18 20.90 -0.54 -13.54
CA GLU A 18 20.31 -0.78 -12.22
C GLU A 18 19.59 -2.13 -12.16
N ALA A 19 18.79 -2.44 -13.18
CA ALA A 19 18.09 -3.72 -13.27
C ALA A 19 19.04 -4.91 -13.36
N ASN A 20 20.16 -4.78 -14.08
CA ASN A 20 21.19 -5.82 -14.17
C ASN A 20 21.89 -6.05 -12.82
N VAL A 21 22.15 -4.99 -12.04
CA VAL A 21 22.73 -5.10 -10.70
C VAL A 21 21.78 -5.85 -9.77
N ALA A 22 20.48 -5.54 -9.81
CA ALA A 22 19.48 -6.25 -9.04
C ALA A 22 19.36 -7.72 -9.46
N ALA A 23 19.35 -8.00 -10.77
CA ALA A 23 19.36 -9.37 -11.29
C ALA A 23 20.63 -10.14 -10.87
N ALA A 24 21.80 -9.49 -10.84
CA ALA A 24 23.04 -10.12 -10.39
C ALA A 24 22.96 -10.53 -8.91
N ARG A 25 22.44 -9.65 -8.04
CA ARG A 25 22.24 -9.99 -6.60
C ARG A 25 21.28 -11.16 -6.41
N LEU A 26 20.22 -11.23 -7.21
CA LEU A 26 19.30 -12.36 -7.19
C LEU A 26 19.98 -13.66 -7.64
N ASN A 27 20.75 -13.61 -8.73
CA ASN A 27 21.51 -14.76 -9.22
C ASN A 27 22.56 -15.24 -8.20
N GLU A 28 23.24 -14.33 -7.49
CA GLU A 28 24.17 -14.67 -6.39
C GLU A 28 23.46 -15.41 -5.23
N ALA A 29 22.19 -15.07 -4.99
CA ALA A 29 21.35 -15.77 -4.02
C ALA A 29 20.71 -17.07 -4.56
N GLY A 30 21.00 -17.46 -5.81
CA GLY A 30 20.48 -18.67 -6.44
C GLY A 30 19.09 -18.50 -7.09
N TYR A 31 18.60 -17.26 -7.22
CA TYR A 31 17.32 -16.96 -7.86
C TYR A 31 17.51 -16.61 -9.33
N GLU A 32 16.81 -17.31 -10.22
CA GLU A 32 16.81 -17.01 -11.65
C GLU A 32 16.04 -15.72 -11.92
N ALA A 33 16.75 -14.70 -12.41
CA ALA A 33 16.21 -13.39 -12.73
C ALA A 33 16.54 -12.97 -14.17
N ALA A 34 15.60 -12.30 -14.83
CA ALA A 34 15.77 -11.74 -16.16
C ALA A 34 15.39 -10.26 -16.18
N VAL A 35 16.03 -9.50 -17.07
CA VAL A 35 15.75 -8.07 -17.27
C VAL A 35 15.11 -7.89 -18.64
N LEU A 36 13.91 -7.30 -18.65
CA LEU A 36 13.19 -6.95 -19.87
C LEU A 36 13.38 -5.46 -20.14
N VAL A 37 13.90 -5.13 -21.33
CA VAL A 37 14.11 -3.77 -21.81
C VAL A 37 13.53 -3.65 -23.21
N ASP A 38 13.09 -2.46 -23.60
CA ASP A 38 12.68 -2.19 -24.98
C ASP A 38 13.92 -2.32 -25.88
N PRO A 39 13.97 -3.28 -26.82
CA PRO A 39 15.12 -3.44 -27.70
C PRO A 39 15.35 -2.21 -28.58
N ALA A 40 14.33 -1.38 -28.81
CA ALA A 40 14.45 -0.13 -29.55
C ALA A 40 15.36 0.90 -28.86
N ILE A 41 15.62 0.77 -27.56
CA ILE A 41 16.52 1.68 -26.82
C ILE A 41 17.92 1.71 -27.44
N GLU A 42 18.40 0.58 -27.95
CA GLU A 42 19.77 0.46 -28.47
C GLU A 42 19.85 0.64 -29.99
N VAL A 43 18.79 0.31 -30.71
CA VAL A 43 18.80 0.25 -32.18
C VAL A 43 18.08 1.44 -32.82
N ALA A 44 16.97 1.89 -32.24
CA ALA A 44 16.14 2.96 -32.81
C ALA A 44 15.42 3.75 -31.70
N PRO A 45 16.10 4.74 -31.07
CA PRO A 45 15.58 5.44 -29.89
C PRO A 45 14.24 6.16 -30.10
N HIS A 46 13.90 6.49 -31.35
CA HIS A 46 12.64 7.13 -31.72
C HIS A 46 11.45 6.16 -31.75
N HIS A 47 11.68 4.85 -31.70
CA HIS A 47 10.65 3.82 -31.63
C HIS A 47 10.41 3.28 -30.21
N VAL A 48 11.07 3.84 -29.19
CA VAL A 48 10.95 3.39 -27.81
C VAL A 48 9.55 3.65 -27.28
N THR A 49 8.89 2.59 -26.82
CA THR A 49 7.54 2.65 -26.24
C THR A 49 7.56 2.67 -24.72
N ASN A 50 8.57 2.05 -24.11
CA ASN A 50 8.79 2.09 -22.67
C ASN A 50 10.30 2.22 -22.39
N ARG A 51 10.67 3.20 -21.57
CA ARG A 51 12.07 3.49 -21.23
C ARG A 51 12.56 2.74 -19.98
N LEU A 52 11.66 2.07 -19.27
CA LEU A 52 11.98 1.37 -18.03
C LEU A 52 12.57 -0.01 -18.31
N ALA A 53 13.46 -0.44 -17.42
CA ALA A 53 13.97 -1.80 -17.37
C ALA A 53 13.21 -2.58 -16.29
N VAL A 54 12.51 -3.63 -16.70
CA VAL A 54 11.65 -4.42 -15.80
C VAL A 54 12.41 -5.67 -15.36
N LEU A 55 12.57 -5.84 -14.06
CA LEU A 55 13.14 -7.04 -13.45
C LEU A 55 12.04 -8.07 -13.25
N VAL A 56 12.23 -9.26 -13.82
CA VAL A 56 11.28 -10.38 -13.73
C VAL A 56 11.94 -11.61 -13.15
N VAL A 57 11.19 -12.35 -12.35
CA VAL A 57 11.59 -13.62 -11.73
C VAL A 57 10.48 -14.65 -11.87
N ARG A 58 10.75 -15.93 -11.58
CA ARG A 58 9.69 -16.95 -11.53
C ARG A 58 8.66 -16.61 -10.45
N THR A 59 7.40 -16.93 -10.73
CA THR A 59 6.28 -16.64 -9.81
C THR A 59 6.49 -17.24 -8.43
N GLU A 60 7.04 -18.45 -8.37
CA GLU A 60 7.29 -19.21 -7.14
C GLU A 60 8.30 -18.55 -6.20
N ILE A 61 9.20 -17.72 -6.74
CA ILE A 61 10.27 -17.05 -5.98
C ILE A 61 10.07 -15.54 -5.91
N ALA A 62 8.91 -15.03 -6.34
CA ALA A 62 8.68 -13.60 -6.46
C ALA A 62 8.77 -12.87 -5.12
N ASP A 63 8.18 -13.45 -4.08
CA ASP A 63 8.16 -12.88 -2.74
C ASP A 63 9.54 -12.94 -2.04
N PRO A 64 10.25 -14.09 -1.99
CA PRO A 64 11.58 -14.13 -1.40
C PRO A 64 12.62 -13.32 -2.20
N ALA A 65 12.45 -13.20 -3.53
CA ALA A 65 13.30 -12.34 -4.35
C ALA A 65 13.07 -10.85 -4.06
N ALA A 66 11.81 -10.44 -3.88
CA ALA A 66 11.47 -9.07 -3.50
C ALA A 66 12.01 -8.72 -2.11
N GLU A 67 11.85 -9.64 -1.14
CA GLU A 67 12.37 -9.48 0.22
C GLU A 67 13.90 -9.32 0.24
N LEU A 68 14.62 -10.15 -0.54
CA LEU A 68 16.08 -10.07 -0.63
C LEU A 68 16.56 -8.73 -1.20
N LEU A 69 15.79 -8.13 -2.11
CA LEU A 69 16.08 -6.81 -2.67
C LEU A 69 15.59 -5.66 -1.78
N GLY A 70 14.97 -5.95 -0.62
CA GLY A 70 14.39 -4.94 0.26
C GLY A 70 13.21 -4.21 -0.39
N LEU A 71 12.52 -4.87 -1.32
CA LEU A 71 11.35 -4.32 -2.01
C LEU A 71 10.11 -4.70 -1.20
N GLU A 72 9.42 -3.70 -0.66
CA GLU A 72 8.06 -3.88 -0.15
C GLU A 72 7.14 -4.13 -1.34
N ARG A 73 6.86 -5.40 -1.62
CA ARG A 73 5.79 -5.75 -2.56
C ARG A 73 4.47 -5.35 -1.90
N PRO A 74 3.54 -4.68 -2.62
CA PRO A 74 2.19 -4.51 -2.10
C PRO A 74 1.63 -5.88 -1.77
N ASP A 75 1.35 -6.10 -0.49
CA ASP A 75 0.75 -7.34 -0.02
C ASP A 75 -0.68 -7.38 -0.55
N THR A 76 -0.84 -8.07 -1.67
CA THR A 76 -2.13 -8.18 -2.35
C THR A 76 -3.19 -8.89 -1.50
N GLU A 77 -2.81 -9.65 -0.47
CA GLU A 77 -3.75 -10.18 0.52
C GLU A 77 -4.19 -9.11 1.52
N ALA A 78 -3.25 -8.30 2.04
CA ALA A 78 -3.58 -7.17 2.88
C ALA A 78 -4.45 -6.14 2.14
N GLU A 79 -4.12 -5.79 0.90
CA GLU A 79 -4.92 -4.89 0.06
C GLU A 79 -6.31 -5.45 -0.24
N ARG A 80 -6.44 -6.76 -0.45
CA ARG A 80 -7.76 -7.42 -0.59
C ARG A 80 -8.54 -7.37 0.71
N LEU A 81 -7.89 -7.57 1.85
CA LEU A 81 -8.53 -7.46 3.17
C LEU A 81 -9.06 -6.03 3.38
N ASP A 82 -8.22 -5.03 3.15
CA ASP A 82 -8.58 -3.62 3.28
C ASP A 82 -9.70 -3.25 2.30
N ALA A 83 -9.63 -3.68 1.03
CA ALA A 83 -10.70 -3.48 0.07
C ALA A 83 -12.03 -4.09 0.54
N ALA A 84 -12.01 -5.28 1.16
CA ALA A 84 -13.20 -5.91 1.73
C ALA A 84 -13.76 -5.14 2.94
N PHE A 85 -12.90 -4.55 3.78
CA PHE A 85 -13.30 -3.75 4.94
C PHE A 85 -13.85 -2.37 4.57
N HIS A 86 -13.33 -1.75 3.51
CA HIS A 86 -13.77 -0.43 3.03
C HIS A 86 -15.05 -0.47 2.19
N GLN A 87 -15.40 -1.61 1.57
CA GLN A 87 -16.61 -1.73 0.74
C GLN A 87 -17.92 -1.90 1.53
N ARG A 88 -17.88 -2.35 2.79
CA ARG A 88 -19.11 -2.48 3.60
C ARG A 88 -19.50 -1.13 4.19
N ARG A 89 -20.68 -0.62 3.81
CA ARG A 89 -21.27 0.60 4.38
C ARG A 89 -21.32 0.45 5.91
N PHE A 90 -20.97 1.51 6.63
CA PHE A 90 -20.96 1.51 8.10
C PHE A 90 -22.33 1.13 8.70
N ALA A 91 -23.43 1.42 7.99
CA ALA A 91 -24.78 1.05 8.37
C ALA A 91 -25.02 -0.47 8.43
N ASP A 92 -24.30 -1.24 7.62
CA ASP A 92 -24.44 -2.71 7.50
C ASP A 92 -23.55 -3.45 8.51
N ARG A 93 -22.79 -2.73 9.34
CA ARG A 93 -21.97 -3.34 10.40
C ARG A 93 -22.83 -3.80 11.57
N PRO A 94 -22.40 -4.84 12.32
CA PRO A 94 -23.10 -5.30 13.51
C PRO A 94 -23.37 -4.15 14.48
N ALA A 95 -24.54 -4.16 15.13
CA ALA A 95 -24.99 -3.05 15.97
C ALA A 95 -23.97 -2.68 17.07
N TRP A 96 -23.30 -3.67 17.66
CA TRP A 96 -22.28 -3.44 18.68
C TRP A 96 -21.07 -2.64 18.17
N VAL A 97 -20.62 -2.88 16.93
CA VAL A 97 -19.53 -2.11 16.30
C VAL A 97 -19.95 -0.66 16.13
N ARG A 98 -21.18 -0.44 15.67
CA ARG A 98 -21.72 0.90 15.45
C ARG A 98 -21.81 1.69 16.76
N TYR A 99 -22.32 1.08 17.83
CA TYR A 99 -22.39 1.72 19.14
C TYR A 99 -21.01 2.03 19.71
N LEU A 100 -20.04 1.13 19.54
CA LEU A 100 -18.68 1.34 20.02
C LEU A 100 -18.00 2.50 19.28
N THR A 101 -18.15 2.59 17.96
CA THR A 101 -17.64 3.73 17.18
C THR A 101 -18.29 5.05 17.61
N TRP A 102 -19.61 5.09 17.80
CA TRP A 102 -20.30 6.29 18.29
C TRP A 102 -19.86 6.69 19.70
N ALA A 103 -19.69 5.72 20.58
CA ALA A 103 -19.18 5.96 21.92
C ALA A 103 -17.78 6.58 21.88
N LEU A 104 -16.89 6.08 21.02
CA LEU A 104 -15.54 6.63 20.85
C LEU A 104 -15.56 8.06 20.30
N ILE A 105 -16.40 8.32 19.29
CA ILE A 105 -16.57 9.66 18.69
C ILE A 105 -17.06 10.67 19.73
N ILE A 106 -17.98 10.26 20.61
CA ILE A 106 -18.57 11.14 21.63
C ILE A 106 -17.68 11.26 22.88
N ALA A 107 -16.81 10.28 23.16
CA ALA A 107 -15.98 10.25 24.37
C ALA A 107 -15.03 11.45 24.50
N ILE A 108 -14.61 12.06 23.38
CA ILE A 108 -13.71 13.23 23.37
C ILE A 108 -14.49 14.55 23.53
N PRO A 109 -15.46 14.89 22.66
CA PRO A 109 -16.21 16.15 22.79
C PRO A 109 -17.23 16.13 23.94
N GLY A 110 -17.73 14.96 24.34
CA GLY A 110 -18.78 14.80 25.36
C GLY A 110 -18.41 15.41 26.70
N PRO A 111 -17.27 15.05 27.32
CA PRO A 111 -16.82 15.64 28.58
C PRO A 111 -16.65 17.16 28.50
N ILE A 112 -16.14 17.68 27.37
CA ILE A 112 -15.94 19.12 27.15
C ILE A 112 -17.29 19.85 27.12
N ALA A 113 -18.25 19.31 26.37
CA ALA A 113 -19.60 19.88 26.28
C ALA A 113 -20.32 19.86 27.64
N ILE A 114 -20.21 18.75 28.39
CA ILE A 114 -20.79 18.64 29.74
C ILE A 114 -20.15 19.65 30.70
N ALA A 115 -18.83 19.77 30.71
CA ALA A 115 -18.14 20.75 31.55
C ALA A 115 -18.55 22.19 31.21
N GLY A 116 -18.68 22.52 29.93
CA GLY A 116 -19.18 23.82 29.48
C GLY A 116 -20.61 24.10 29.93
N LEU A 117 -21.50 23.12 29.84
CA LEU A 117 -22.90 23.24 30.33
C LEU A 117 -22.95 23.47 31.83
N VAL A 118 -22.15 22.73 32.61
CA VAL A 118 -22.07 22.90 34.06
C VAL A 118 -21.59 24.30 34.41
N LEU A 119 -20.51 24.78 33.78
CA LEU A 119 -20.00 26.14 33.99
C LEU A 119 -21.05 27.20 33.67
N LEU A 120 -21.72 27.08 32.52
CA LEU A 120 -22.79 27.99 32.12
C LEU A 120 -23.93 28.02 33.16
N TRP A 121 -24.37 26.85 33.60
CA TRP A 121 -25.41 26.72 34.63
C TRP A 121 -24.99 27.40 35.94
N THR A 122 -23.76 27.17 36.40
CA THR A 122 -23.24 27.78 37.63
C THR A 122 -23.17 29.30 37.54
N VAL A 123 -22.79 29.85 36.38
CA VAL A 123 -22.73 31.31 36.16
C VAL A 123 -24.12 31.93 36.10
N LEU A 124 -25.07 31.28 35.42
CA LEU A 124 -26.45 31.75 35.38
C LEU A 124 -27.08 31.76 36.78
N SER A 125 -26.84 30.70 37.55
CA SER A 125 -27.38 30.57 38.91
C SER A 125 -26.78 31.59 39.89
N SER A 126 -25.54 32.06 39.66
CA SER A 126 -24.92 33.10 40.50
C SER A 126 -25.36 34.52 40.14
N LEU A 127 -25.81 34.74 38.90
CA LEU A 127 -26.32 36.04 38.43
C LEU A 127 -27.79 36.29 38.83
N PHE A 128 -28.54 35.24 39.15
CA PHE A 128 -29.95 35.32 39.57
C PHE A 128 -30.19 34.47 40.83
N PRO A 129 -29.86 35.00 42.03
CA PRO A 129 -30.10 34.32 43.31
C PRO A 129 -31.58 34.26 43.71
#